data_AF-A0A0A1PR80-F1
#
_entry.id   AF-A0A0A1PR80-F1
#
_cell.length_a   1.000
_cell.length_b   1.000
_cell.length_c   1.000
_cell.angle_alpha   90.00
_cell.angle_beta   90.00
_cell.angle_gamma   90.00
#
_symmetry.space_group_name_H-M   'P 1'
#
loop_
_entity.id
_entity.type
_entity.pdbx_description
1 polymer ?
#
loop_
_entity_poly.entity_id
_entity_poly.type
_entity_poly.pdbx_seq_one_letter_code
_entity_poly.pdbx_strand_id
1 'polypeptide(L)'
;MTEAAPAPPAFPAEWRIVAAELMADTVSSHVWLVHRADGGRAVVKDCKPIPDLADVLRGARYLAWREGDGAARLLAEHGRMMLIEHAGNHMLAEEIATAGDAAATRIAADLLAHLLAPAPVPDAADFQPLHGASPACSPRPMPTARRAGRGSMARPPRSPSGSPPRRRAVCRCTATCTTRTS
;
A
#
# COMPACT_ATOMS: atom_id res chain seq x y z
N MET A 1 28.58 -20.49 -15.36
CA MET A 1 28.33 -19.58 -16.50
C MET A 1 27.87 -18.27 -15.92
N THR A 2 28.69 -17.22 -15.98
CA THR A 2 28.27 -15.87 -15.58
C THR A 2 27.43 -15.34 -16.73
N GLU A 3 26.12 -15.32 -16.55
CA GLU A 3 25.22 -14.66 -17.49
C GLU A 3 25.53 -13.17 -17.47
N ALA A 4 25.80 -12.59 -18.64
CA ALA A 4 26.10 -11.17 -18.76
C ALA A 4 24.85 -10.37 -18.35
N ALA A 5 25.06 -9.26 -17.63
CA ALA A 5 23.97 -8.38 -17.25
C ALA A 5 23.19 -7.94 -18.51
N PRO A 6 21.84 -7.87 -18.45
CA PRO A 6 21.03 -7.42 -19.57
C PRO A 6 21.46 -6.02 -20.00
N ALA A 7 21.30 -5.71 -21.29
CA ALA A 7 21.45 -4.37 -21.80
C ALA A 7 20.20 -3.53 -21.49
N PRO A 8 20.32 -2.19 -21.31
CA PRO A 8 19.17 -1.32 -21.14
C PRO A 8 18.22 -1.43 -22.35
N PRO A 9 16.90 -1.47 -22.14
CA PRO A 9 15.95 -1.40 -23.24
C PRO A 9 15.96 0.00 -23.88
N ALA A 10 15.34 0.11 -25.06
CA ALA A 10 15.07 1.42 -25.64
C ALA A 10 14.02 2.15 -24.79
N PHE A 11 14.41 3.27 -24.19
CA PHE A 11 13.50 4.10 -23.42
C PHE A 11 12.75 5.10 -24.32
N PRO A 12 11.53 5.51 -23.96
CA PRO A 12 10.81 6.57 -24.65
C PRO A 12 11.60 7.90 -24.64
N ALA A 13 11.64 8.57 -25.79
CA ALA A 13 12.44 9.79 -25.97
C ALA A 13 11.99 10.92 -25.03
N GLU A 14 10.69 10.99 -24.75
CA GLU A 14 10.07 11.94 -23.83
C GLU A 14 10.55 11.80 -22.37
N TRP A 15 11.08 10.64 -21.98
CA TRP A 15 11.66 10.45 -20.63
C TRP A 15 13.04 11.10 -20.50
N ARG A 16 13.69 11.43 -21.63
CA ARG A 16 14.97 12.12 -21.72
C ARG A 16 16.07 11.44 -20.91
N ILE A 17 16.10 10.10 -20.93
CA ILE A 17 17.12 9.29 -20.24
C ILE A 17 18.43 9.34 -21.02
N VAL A 18 19.52 9.69 -20.35
CA VAL A 18 20.87 9.81 -20.93
C VAL A 18 21.82 8.71 -20.48
N ALA A 19 21.54 8.07 -19.35
CA ALA A 19 22.29 6.91 -18.86
C ALA A 19 21.39 6.00 -18.03
N ALA A 20 21.69 4.71 -18.02
CA ALA A 20 20.98 3.71 -17.25
C ALA A 20 21.94 2.66 -16.68
N GLU A 21 21.75 2.31 -15.42
CA GLU A 21 22.49 1.29 -14.69
C GLU A 21 21.50 0.27 -14.12
N LEU A 22 21.80 -1.02 -14.26
CA LEU A 22 20.95 -2.07 -13.70
C LEU A 22 21.12 -2.11 -12.17
N MET A 23 20.06 -1.81 -11.43
CA MET A 23 20.02 -1.91 -9.97
C MET A 23 19.63 -3.31 -9.51
N ALA A 24 18.67 -3.93 -10.18
CA ALA A 24 18.17 -5.24 -9.81
C ALA A 24 17.62 -6.01 -11.02
N ASP A 25 17.91 -7.30 -11.04
CA ASP A 25 17.23 -8.27 -11.89
C ASP A 25 16.33 -9.15 -11.03
N THR A 26 15.03 -9.11 -11.29
CA THR A 26 14.01 -9.85 -10.55
C THR A 26 13.27 -10.81 -11.48
N VAL A 27 12.49 -11.74 -10.92
CA VAL A 27 11.67 -12.66 -11.70
C VAL A 27 10.72 -11.93 -12.65
N SER A 28 10.16 -10.79 -12.23
CA SER A 28 9.14 -10.06 -12.98
C SER A 28 9.65 -8.80 -13.70
N SER A 29 10.85 -8.31 -13.41
CA SER A 29 11.32 -7.03 -13.97
C SER A 29 12.83 -6.85 -13.91
N HIS A 30 13.36 -6.04 -14.84
CA HIS A 30 14.64 -5.36 -14.67
C HIS A 30 14.39 -3.97 -14.10
N VAL A 31 15.16 -3.59 -13.09
CA VAL A 31 15.07 -2.28 -12.43
C VAL A 31 16.34 -1.50 -12.72
N TRP A 32 16.17 -0.32 -13.30
CA TRP A 32 17.26 0.53 -13.77
C TRP A 32 17.29 1.84 -13.00
N LEU A 33 18.44 2.22 -12.46
CA LEU A 33 18.72 3.60 -12.09
C LEU A 33 18.95 4.38 -13.39
N VAL A 34 18.19 5.45 -13.62
CA VAL A 34 18.35 6.26 -14.83
C VAL A 34 18.70 7.70 -14.49
N HIS A 35 19.59 8.28 -15.28
CA HIS A 35 19.92 9.69 -15.26
C HIS A 35 19.19 10.38 -16.41
N ARG A 36 18.57 11.51 -16.12
CA ARG A 36 17.79 12.30 -17.08
C ARG A 36 18.58 13.52 -17.51
N ALA A 37 18.29 14.03 -18.72
CA ALA A 37 18.98 15.17 -19.30
C ALA A 37 18.82 16.48 -18.50
N ASP A 38 17.83 16.55 -17.61
CA ASP A 38 17.62 17.66 -16.66
C ASP A 38 18.51 17.56 -15.40
N GLY A 39 19.37 16.53 -15.30
CA GLY A 39 20.22 16.25 -14.15
C GLY A 39 19.55 15.42 -13.06
N GLY A 40 18.25 15.14 -13.20
CA GLY A 40 17.49 14.33 -12.25
C GLY A 40 17.81 12.83 -12.33
N ARG A 41 17.54 12.12 -11.24
CA ARG A 41 17.55 10.64 -11.19
C ARG A 41 16.12 10.12 -11.10
N ALA A 42 15.88 8.97 -11.73
CA ALA A 42 14.64 8.23 -11.64
C ALA A 42 14.95 6.72 -11.67
N VAL A 43 13.93 5.90 -11.46
CA VAL A 43 14.00 4.45 -11.57
C VAL A 43 13.09 4.00 -12.70
N VAL A 44 13.60 3.21 -13.64
CA VAL A 44 12.76 2.52 -14.62
C VAL A 44 12.58 1.07 -14.19
N LYS A 45 11.33 0.66 -13.98
CA LYS A 45 10.97 -0.74 -13.84
C LYS A 45 10.45 -1.26 -15.18
N ASP A 46 11.24 -2.10 -15.84
CA ASP A 46 10.90 -2.76 -17.09
C ASP A 46 10.37 -4.18 -16.82
N CYS A 47 9.05 -4.37 -16.86
CA CYS A 47 8.41 -5.63 -16.50
C CYS A 47 8.59 -6.68 -17.59
N LYS A 48 9.16 -7.85 -17.26
CA LYS A 48 9.34 -8.98 -18.19
C LYS A 48 7.97 -9.50 -18.71
N PRO A 49 7.90 -10.04 -19.93
CA PRO A 49 6.67 -10.61 -20.48
C PRO A 49 6.36 -11.95 -19.81
N ILE A 50 5.74 -11.89 -18.62
CA ILE A 50 5.32 -13.06 -17.84
C ILE A 50 3.79 -13.23 -17.90
N PRO A 51 3.25 -14.44 -17.63
CA PRO A 51 1.81 -14.69 -17.65
C PRO A 51 0.98 -13.70 -16.82
N ASP A 52 1.49 -13.31 -15.64
CA ASP A 52 0.81 -12.42 -14.71
C ASP A 52 1.28 -10.95 -14.83
N LEU A 53 1.67 -10.51 -16.03
CA LEU A 53 2.13 -9.14 -16.25
C LEU A 53 1.08 -8.10 -15.81
N ALA A 54 -0.21 -8.40 -15.98
CA ALA A 54 -1.29 -7.53 -15.54
C ALA A 54 -1.24 -7.24 -14.02
N ASP A 55 -0.88 -8.24 -13.20
CA ASP A 55 -0.68 -8.06 -11.76
C ASP A 55 0.51 -7.16 -11.45
N VAL A 56 1.61 -7.32 -12.19
CA VAL A 56 2.79 -6.48 -12.00
C VAL A 56 2.49 -5.03 -12.37
N LEU A 57 1.72 -4.80 -13.44
CA LEU A 57 1.35 -3.46 -13.90
C LEU A 57 0.30 -2.78 -13.01
N ARG A 58 -0.51 -3.53 -12.24
CA ARG A 58 -1.38 -2.94 -11.19
C ARG A 58 -0.59 -2.12 -10.18
N GLY A 59 0.69 -2.42 -9.98
CA GLY A 59 1.60 -1.60 -9.16
C GLY A 59 1.62 -0.13 -9.60
N ALA A 60 1.55 0.17 -10.90
CA ALA A 60 1.48 1.54 -11.41
C ALA A 60 0.23 2.28 -10.91
N ARG A 61 -0.92 1.60 -10.92
CA ARG A 61 -2.20 2.16 -10.44
C ARG A 61 -2.14 2.51 -8.96
N TYR A 62 -1.50 1.64 -8.16
CA TYR A 62 -1.25 1.94 -6.75
C TYR A 62 -0.38 3.19 -6.58
N LEU A 63 0.76 3.29 -7.29
CA LEU A 63 1.63 4.46 -7.18
C LEU A 63 0.94 5.76 -7.64
N ALA A 64 0.17 5.70 -8.73
CA ALA A 64 -0.63 6.84 -9.20
C ALA A 64 -1.69 7.28 -8.18
N TRP A 65 -2.34 6.32 -7.52
CA TRP A 65 -3.33 6.61 -6.48
C TRP A 65 -2.70 7.22 -5.22
N ARG A 66 -1.47 6.84 -4.88
CA ARG A 66 -0.73 7.38 -3.73
C ARG A 66 -0.12 8.76 -4.00
N GLU A 67 0.22 9.07 -5.25
CA GLU A 67 0.75 10.37 -5.68
C GLU A 67 1.96 10.88 -4.84
N GLY A 68 2.78 9.96 -4.31
CA GLY A 68 3.93 10.28 -3.47
C GLY A 68 3.69 10.20 -1.96
N ASP A 69 2.46 10.02 -1.49
CA ASP A 69 2.18 9.87 -0.05
C ASP A 69 2.53 8.45 0.42
N GLY A 70 3.60 8.31 1.20
CA GLY A 70 4.06 7.02 1.74
C GLY A 70 4.56 6.02 0.68
N ALA A 71 4.57 6.37 -0.60
CA ALA A 71 5.04 5.55 -1.71
C ALA A 71 5.71 6.43 -2.76
N ALA A 72 6.62 5.87 -3.55
CA ALA A 72 7.28 6.63 -4.61
C ALA A 72 6.27 7.10 -5.68
N ARG A 73 6.42 8.33 -6.15
CA ARG A 73 5.62 8.89 -7.24
C ARG A 73 5.89 8.19 -8.57
N LEU A 74 4.82 7.84 -9.27
CA LEU A 74 4.86 7.44 -10.66
C LEU A 74 5.01 8.69 -11.55
N LEU A 75 6.08 8.77 -12.33
CA LEU A 75 6.36 9.92 -13.20
C LEU A 75 5.78 9.72 -14.61
N ALA A 76 5.84 8.51 -15.14
CA ALA A 76 5.28 8.16 -16.45
C ALA A 76 5.13 6.63 -16.62
N GLU A 77 4.29 6.22 -17.58
CA GLU A 77 4.13 4.83 -18.02
C GLU A 77 4.37 4.74 -19.54
N HIS A 78 4.97 3.65 -20.00
CA HIS A 78 5.08 3.35 -21.43
C HIS A 78 5.09 1.83 -21.66
N GLY A 79 3.98 1.29 -22.17
CA GLY A 79 3.82 -0.16 -22.36
C GLY A 79 3.99 -0.91 -21.03
N ARG A 80 5.04 -1.74 -20.93
CA ARG A 80 5.38 -2.53 -19.73
C ARG A 80 6.38 -1.83 -18.78
N MET A 81 6.77 -0.60 -19.11
CA MET A 81 7.75 0.17 -18.35
C MET A 81 7.07 1.23 -17.49
N MET A 82 7.56 1.38 -16.26
CA MET A 82 7.17 2.43 -15.32
C MET A 82 8.38 3.30 -15.01
N LEU A 83 8.25 4.62 -15.18
CA LEU A 83 9.21 5.60 -14.70
C LEU A 83 8.77 6.10 -13.33
N ILE A 84 9.58 5.87 -12.31
CA ILE A 84 9.28 6.11 -10.91
C ILE A 84 10.31 7.10 -10.35
N GLU A 85 9.92 7.96 -9.43
CA GLU A 85 10.87 8.86 -8.78
C GLU A 85 11.98 8.08 -8.03
N HIS A 86 13.14 8.71 -7.88
CA HIS A 86 14.23 8.16 -7.09
C HIS A 86 14.05 8.56 -5.62
N ALA A 87 13.78 7.60 -4.73
CA ALA A 87 13.45 7.80 -3.31
C ALA A 87 14.63 8.25 -2.40
N GLY A 88 15.64 8.92 -2.98
CA GLY A 88 16.88 9.30 -2.28
C GLY A 88 17.86 8.14 -2.10
N ASN A 89 18.94 8.40 -1.37
CA ASN A 89 20.07 7.48 -1.21
C ASN A 89 20.09 6.81 0.18
N HIS A 90 19.21 7.22 1.09
CA HIS A 90 19.23 6.73 2.46
C HIS A 90 18.42 5.46 2.58
N MET A 91 19.09 4.37 2.99
CA MET A 91 18.45 3.07 3.13
C MET A 91 18.12 2.78 4.59
N LEU A 92 16.97 2.13 4.84
CA LEU A 92 16.60 1.71 6.20
C LEU A 92 17.65 0.77 6.83
N ALA A 93 18.33 -0.04 6.01
CA ALA A 93 19.42 -0.90 6.46
C ALA A 93 20.63 -0.11 7.00
N GLU A 94 20.91 1.08 6.45
CA GLU A 94 21.96 1.97 6.95
C GLU A 94 21.55 2.58 8.29
N GLU A 95 20.28 2.96 8.45
CA GLU A 95 19.74 3.44 9.73
C GLU A 95 19.87 2.36 10.82
N ILE A 96 19.57 1.09 10.49
CA ILE A 96 19.77 -0.03 11.42
C ILE A 96 21.24 -0.11 11.85
N ALA A 97 22.17 -0.03 10.90
CA ALA A 97 23.60 -0.16 11.17
C ALA A 97 24.16 1.02 11.99
N THR A 98 23.59 2.22 11.86
CA THR A 98 24.14 3.46 12.45
C THR A 98 23.42 3.89 13.74
N ALA A 99 22.09 3.80 13.78
CA ALA A 99 21.24 4.27 14.88
C ALA A 99 20.49 3.13 15.60
N GLY A 100 20.54 1.90 15.07
CA GLY A 100 19.98 0.70 15.68
C GLY A 100 18.50 0.47 15.39
N ASP A 101 18.03 -0.72 15.78
CA ASP A 101 16.68 -1.22 15.45
C ASP A 101 15.54 -0.29 15.90
N ALA A 102 15.68 0.34 17.07
CA ALA A 102 14.64 1.22 17.60
C ALA A 102 14.44 2.47 16.72
N ALA A 103 15.50 2.99 16.12
CA ALA A 103 15.41 4.14 15.21
C ALA A 103 14.74 3.73 13.89
N ALA A 104 15.21 2.65 13.27
CA ALA A 104 14.62 2.10 12.06
C ALA A 104 13.14 1.69 12.24
N THR A 105 12.79 1.13 13.40
CA THR A 105 11.41 0.75 13.74
C THR A 105 10.48 1.96 13.79
N ARG A 106 10.96 3.11 14.32
CA ARG A 106 10.16 4.35 14.30
C ARG A 106 9.89 4.82 12.87
N ILE A 107 10.92 4.83 12.02
CA ILE A 107 10.76 5.20 10.60
C ILE A 107 9.76 4.27 9.91
N ALA A 108 9.86 2.96 10.13
CA ALA A 108 8.94 2.00 9.56
C ALA A 108 7.50 2.18 10.08
N ALA A 109 7.33 2.45 11.37
CA ALA A 109 6.02 2.70 11.97
C ALA A 109 5.37 3.97 11.43
N ASP A 110 6.15 5.06 11.28
CA ASP A 110 5.67 6.31 10.70
C ASP A 110 5.25 6.11 9.24
N LEU A 111 6.08 5.42 8.44
CA LEU A 111 5.73 5.05 7.06
C LEU A 111 4.46 4.20 6.99
N LEU A 112 4.30 3.22 7.88
CA LEU A 112 3.10 2.40 7.94
C LEU A 112 1.85 3.22 8.29
N ALA A 113 1.97 4.23 9.16
CA ALA A 113 0.87 5.13 9.47
C ALA A 113 0.42 5.89 8.21
N HIS A 114 1.35 6.36 7.37
CA HIS A 114 1.03 6.94 6.06
C HIS A 114 0.41 5.91 5.12
N LEU A 115 0.96 4.71 5.03
CA LEU A 115 0.47 3.66 4.13
C LEU A 115 -0.95 3.19 4.45
N LEU A 116 -1.31 3.17 5.73
CA LEU A 116 -2.62 2.72 6.21
C LEU A 116 -3.64 3.86 6.35
N ALA A 117 -3.22 5.12 6.22
CA ALA A 117 -4.13 6.24 6.18
C ALA A 117 -5.00 6.21 4.90
N PRO A 118 -6.24 6.70 4.95
CA PRO A 118 -7.05 6.90 3.76
C PRO A 118 -6.29 7.77 2.75
N ALA A 119 -6.25 7.35 1.49
CA ALA A 119 -5.61 8.16 0.46
C ALA A 119 -6.36 9.50 0.26
N PRO A 120 -5.66 10.54 -0.19
CA PRO A 120 -6.26 11.85 -0.45
C PRO A 120 -7.27 11.83 -1.61
N VAL A 121 -7.23 10.79 -2.46
CA VAL A 121 -8.15 10.59 -3.58
C VAL A 121 -8.99 9.31 -3.36
N PRO A 122 -10.28 9.31 -3.75
CA PRO A 122 -11.12 8.12 -3.67
C PRO A 122 -10.47 6.94 -4.39
N ASP A 123 -10.75 5.73 -3.91
CA ASP A 123 -10.28 4.50 -4.52
C ASP A 123 -10.60 4.51 -6.02
N ALA A 124 -9.58 4.28 -6.85
CA ALA A 124 -9.79 4.07 -8.27
C ALA A 124 -10.68 2.84 -8.46
N ALA A 125 -11.71 2.94 -9.30
CA ALA A 125 -12.65 1.84 -9.58
C ALA A 125 -11.95 0.56 -10.10
N ASP A 126 -10.70 0.70 -10.55
CA ASP A 126 -9.89 -0.35 -11.15
C ASP A 126 -9.10 -1.18 -10.12
N PHE A 127 -9.21 -0.88 -8.81
CA PHE A 127 -8.64 -1.74 -7.78
C PHE A 127 -9.42 -3.06 -7.68
N GLN A 128 -8.71 -4.17 -7.82
CA GLN A 128 -9.31 -5.49 -7.70
C GLN A 128 -9.56 -5.84 -6.23
N PRO A 129 -10.80 -6.17 -5.84
CA PRO A 129 -11.07 -6.63 -4.49
C PRO A 129 -10.35 -7.94 -4.18
N LEU A 130 -9.83 -8.09 -2.96
CA LEU A 130 -9.05 -9.26 -2.54
C LEU A 130 -9.82 -10.59 -2.72
N HIS A 131 -11.13 -10.59 -2.55
CA HIS A 131 -11.98 -11.77 -2.73
C HIS A 131 -12.12 -12.23 -4.19
N GLY A 132 -11.75 -11.37 -5.15
CA GLY A 132 -11.73 -11.69 -6.58
C GLY A 132 -10.34 -12.07 -7.12
N ALA A 133 -9.27 -11.98 -6.32
CA ALA A 133 -7.89 -12.17 -6.78
C ALA A 133 -7.31 -13.56 -6.49
N SER A 134 -7.82 -14.28 -5.49
CA SER A 134 -7.37 -15.65 -5.19
C SER A 134 -8.39 -16.43 -4.36
N PRO A 135 -8.64 -17.73 -4.63
CA PRO A 135 -9.46 -18.58 -3.76
C PRO A 135 -8.90 -18.70 -2.34
N ALA A 136 -7.62 -18.39 -2.12
CA ALA A 136 -7.01 -18.36 -0.78
C ALA A 136 -7.50 -17.20 0.10
N CYS A 137 -7.95 -16.09 -0.50
CA CYS A 137 -8.48 -14.91 0.19
C CYS A 137 -10.02 -14.83 0.16
N SER A 138 -10.69 -15.87 -0.32
CA SER A 138 -12.14 -15.97 -0.18
C SER A 138 -12.49 -16.04 1.31
N PRO A 139 -13.41 -15.20 1.82
CA PRO A 139 -13.81 -15.27 3.21
C PRO A 139 -14.33 -16.68 3.50
N ARG A 140 -13.61 -17.43 4.34
CA ARG A 140 -14.09 -18.73 4.80
C ARG A 140 -15.32 -18.48 5.66
N PRO A 141 -16.42 -19.22 5.45
CA PRO A 141 -17.56 -19.12 6.35
C PRO A 141 -17.08 -19.47 7.76
N MET A 142 -17.29 -18.54 8.70
CA MET A 142 -17.09 -18.80 10.13
C MET A 142 -17.88 -20.07 10.47
N PRO A 143 -17.27 -21.08 11.13
CA PRO A 143 -18.03 -22.23 11.57
C PRO A 143 -19.12 -21.74 12.53
N THR A 144 -20.38 -21.85 12.11
CA THR A 144 -21.51 -21.50 12.96
C THR A 144 -21.43 -22.38 14.21
N ALA A 145 -21.30 -21.76 15.37
CA ALA A 145 -21.30 -22.46 16.65
C ALA A 145 -22.50 -23.41 16.68
N ARG A 146 -22.21 -24.72 16.75
CA ARG A 146 -23.22 -25.77 16.79
C ARG A 146 -24.15 -25.45 17.96
N ARG A 147 -25.40 -25.12 17.66
CA ARG A 147 -26.41 -24.78 18.66
C ARG A 147 -26.55 -25.98 19.60
N ALA A 148 -25.96 -25.88 20.79
CA ALA A 148 -26.11 -26.89 21.83
C ALA A 148 -27.61 -27.09 22.10
N GLY A 149 -28.01 -28.35 22.14
CA GLY A 149 -29.39 -28.78 22.21
C GLY A 149 -30.14 -28.15 23.38
N ARG A 150 -31.40 -27.83 23.13
CA ARG A 150 -32.39 -27.52 24.16
C ARG A 150 -32.60 -28.76 25.03
N GLY A 151 -32.09 -28.72 26.26
CA GLY A 151 -32.50 -29.57 27.37
C GLY A 151 -33.38 -28.78 28.34
N SER A 152 -34.44 -29.42 28.82
CA SER A 152 -35.64 -28.84 29.42
C SER A 152 -35.52 -28.38 30.88
N MET A 153 -36.20 -27.26 31.17
CA MET A 153 -36.85 -26.79 32.42
C MET A 153 -36.32 -27.18 33.81
N ALA A 154 -35.96 -26.15 34.59
CA ALA A 154 -36.52 -25.93 35.93
C ALA A 154 -36.72 -24.43 36.15
N ARG A 155 -37.94 -24.02 36.51
CA ARG A 155 -38.40 -22.63 36.62
C ARG A 155 -38.41 -22.22 38.09
N PRO A 156 -37.65 -21.19 38.52
CA PRO A 156 -37.79 -20.65 39.87
C PRO A 156 -38.95 -19.63 39.94
N PRO A 157 -39.53 -19.40 41.13
CA PRO A 157 -40.76 -18.63 41.30
C PRO A 157 -40.53 -17.12 41.08
N ARG A 158 -41.59 -16.45 40.62
CA ARG A 158 -41.67 -15.00 40.43
C ARG A 158 -42.06 -14.29 41.73
N SER A 159 -41.48 -13.12 41.97
CA SER A 159 -42.13 -11.82 42.34
C SER A 159 -41.06 -10.80 42.83
N PRO A 160 -41.36 -9.49 42.94
CA PRO A 160 -42.02 -8.60 41.99
C PRO A 160 -41.25 -7.28 41.73
N SER A 161 -41.64 -6.59 40.66
CA SER A 161 -41.58 -5.13 40.41
C SER A 161 -40.34 -4.32 40.84
N GLY A 162 -39.55 -3.89 39.84
CA GLY A 162 -38.67 -2.73 39.93
C GLY A 162 -38.37 -2.19 38.53
N SER A 163 -38.96 -1.06 38.16
CA SER A 163 -38.79 -0.37 36.88
C SER A 163 -37.36 0.18 36.73
N PRO A 164 -36.69 0.07 35.56
CA PRO A 164 -35.39 0.71 35.35
C PRO A 164 -35.57 2.16 34.83
N PRO A 165 -34.80 3.15 35.32
CA PRO A 165 -34.77 4.46 34.69
C PRO A 165 -33.92 4.44 33.42
N ARG A 166 -34.51 4.93 32.33
CA ARG A 166 -33.86 5.26 31.06
C ARG A 166 -32.74 6.28 31.29
N ARG A 167 -31.54 6.04 30.77
CA ARG A 167 -30.58 7.12 30.50
C ARG A 167 -30.11 7.10 29.06
N ARG A 168 -30.11 8.31 28.52
CA ARG A 168 -30.04 8.72 27.12
C ARG A 168 -28.60 8.63 26.61
N ALA A 169 -28.47 8.19 25.37
CA ALA A 169 -27.30 8.49 24.56
C ALA A 169 -27.20 10.02 24.39
N VAL A 170 -26.02 10.58 24.65
CA VAL A 170 -25.67 11.95 24.25
C VAL A 170 -24.51 11.83 23.28
N CYS A 171 -24.85 12.00 22.01
CA CYS A 171 -23.92 12.31 20.95
C CYS A 171 -23.53 13.78 21.13
N ARG A 172 -22.24 14.10 21.31
CA ARG A 172 -21.73 15.47 21.24
C ARG A 172 -20.81 15.60 20.03
N CYS A 173 -21.38 16.14 18.97
CA CYS A 173 -20.68 16.74 17.85
C CYS A 173 -20.68 18.25 18.11
N THR A 174 -19.52 18.89 18.17
CA THR A 174 -19.40 20.35 18.09
C THR A 174 -18.20 20.70 17.22
N ALA A 175 -18.49 21.16 16.00
CA ALA A 175 -17.77 22.26 15.35
C ALA A 175 -17.78 23.48 16.30
N THR A 176 -16.89 24.47 16.30
CA THR A 176 -16.19 25.23 15.25
C THR A 176 -15.23 26.17 16.03
N CYS A 177 -14.12 26.63 15.45
CA CYS A 177 -13.90 28.07 15.23
C CYS A 177 -12.48 28.36 14.73
N THR A 178 -12.44 28.97 13.55
CA THR A 178 -11.33 29.67 12.94
C THR A 178 -11.21 31.05 13.59
N THR A 179 -9.99 31.49 13.92
CA THR A 179 -9.66 32.91 14.05
C THR A 179 -8.32 33.18 13.39
N ARG A 180 -8.39 33.98 12.32
CA ARG A 180 -7.29 34.61 11.60
C ARG A 180 -7.20 36.04 12.13
N THR A 181 -6.02 36.45 12.59
CA THR A 181 -5.73 37.84 12.94
C THR A 181 -4.71 38.40 11.97
N SER A 182 -4.94 39.66 11.62
CA SER A 182 -4.27 40.53 10.65
C SER A 182 -2.76 40.65 10.77
#